data_AF-A0A7W5ZQT8-F1
#
_entry.id   AF-A0A7W5ZQT8-F1
#
_cell.length_a   1.000
_cell.length_b   1.000
_cell.length_c   1.000
_cell.angle_alpha   90.00
_cell.angle_beta   90.00
_cell.angle_gamma   90.00
#
_symmetry.space_group_name_H-M   'P 1'
#
loop_
_entity.id
_entity.type
_entity.pdbx_description
1 polymer ?
#
loop_
_entity_poly.entity_id
_entity_poly.type
_entity_poly.pdbx_seq_one_letter_code
_entity_poly.pdbx_strand_id
1 'polypeptide(L)'
;MEAKNTHIDLDLQSHLPWNKARIKFLELLIISLIRTHGVIYSLNAVSLNDRIIYNNFRRIQRFFSDFIIDFDQIALLLMAINPVEEPYILSLD
;
A
#
# COMPACT_ATOMS: atom_id res chain seq x y z
N MET A 1 20.60 12.57 -13.91
CA MET A 1 20.53 11.87 -12.61
C MET A 1 19.16 11.24 -12.51
N GLU A 2 19.00 10.04 -13.08
CA GLU A 2 17.76 9.27 -12.90
C GLU A 2 17.71 8.75 -11.47
N ALA A 3 16.55 8.93 -10.83
CA ALA A 3 16.34 8.65 -9.42
C ALA A 3 16.58 7.16 -9.09
N LYS A 4 17.79 6.83 -8.63
CA LYS A 4 17.98 5.78 -7.63
C LYS A 4 17.16 6.20 -6.43
N ASN A 5 16.03 5.55 -6.17
CA ASN A 5 15.39 5.35 -4.85
C ASN A 5 13.88 5.11 -5.03
N THR A 6 13.45 3.87 -5.23
CA THR A 6 12.11 3.44 -4.79
C THR A 6 12.04 1.93 -4.52
N HIS A 7 13.11 1.34 -3.96
CA HIS A 7 12.94 0.06 -3.28
C HIS A 7 12.53 0.37 -1.85
N ILE A 8 11.24 0.56 -1.68
CA ILE A 8 10.59 0.47 -0.38
C ILE A 8 10.59 -1.04 -0.05
N ASP A 9 11.66 -1.52 0.58
CA ASP A 9 11.75 -2.90 1.06
C ASP A 9 11.08 -2.95 2.44
N LEU A 10 9.75 -2.96 2.43
CA LEU A 10 8.93 -2.95 3.66
C LEU A 10 8.84 -4.33 4.32
N ASP A 11 9.53 -5.35 3.78
CA ASP A 11 9.37 -6.75 4.13
C ASP A 11 7.90 -7.12 4.44
N LEU A 12 6.99 -6.64 3.59
CA LEU A 12 5.54 -6.73 3.86
C LEU A 12 5.09 -8.17 4.10
N GLN A 13 5.79 -9.14 3.50
CA GLN A 13 5.47 -10.55 3.60
C GLN A 13 5.73 -11.12 5.01
N SER A 14 6.66 -10.57 5.79
CA SER A 14 6.91 -11.01 7.16
C SER A 14 5.87 -10.48 8.15
N HIS A 15 5.27 -9.33 7.84
CA HIS A 15 4.28 -8.66 8.67
C HIS A 15 2.82 -8.94 8.27
N LEU A 16 2.57 -9.30 7.02
CA LEU A 16 1.23 -9.57 6.50
C LEU A 16 1.12 -11.04 6.06
N PRO A 17 0.23 -11.84 6.68
CA PRO A 17 0.00 -13.24 6.33
C PRO A 17 -0.85 -13.38 5.04
N TRP A 18 -0.62 -12.52 4.05
CA TRP A 18 -1.35 -12.50 2.79
C TRP A 18 -0.63 -13.34 1.73
N ASN A 19 -1.36 -13.73 0.69
CA ASN A 19 -0.74 -14.37 -0.45
C ASN A 19 0.20 -13.39 -1.19
N LYS A 20 1.22 -13.93 -1.86
CA LYS A 20 2.25 -13.16 -2.56
C LYS A 20 1.69 -12.20 -3.62
N ALA A 21 0.58 -12.54 -4.25
CA ALA A 21 -0.03 -11.68 -5.28
C ALA A 21 -0.64 -10.41 -4.66
N ARG A 22 -1.24 -10.52 -3.47
CA ARG A 22 -1.77 -9.37 -2.71
C ARG A 22 -0.64 -8.49 -2.19
N ILE A 23 0.44 -9.09 -1.68
CA ILE A 23 1.63 -8.33 -1.25
C ILE A 23 2.20 -7.52 -2.40
N LYS A 24 2.48 -8.16 -3.54
CA LYS A 24 2.99 -7.46 -4.74
C LYS A 24 2.04 -6.38 -5.25
N PHE A 25 0.73 -6.61 -5.16
CA PHE A 25 -0.23 -5.58 -5.52
C PHE A 25 -0.21 -4.40 -4.53
N LEU A 26 -0.13 -4.68 -3.23
CA LEU A 26 -0.05 -3.67 -2.18
C LEU A 26 1.21 -2.80 -2.34
N GLU A 27 2.37 -3.39 -2.65
CA GLU A 27 3.60 -2.64 -2.95
C GLU A 27 3.40 -1.61 -4.06
N LEU A 28 2.82 -2.06 -5.19
CA LEU A 28 2.52 -1.18 -6.32
C LEU A 28 1.51 -0.09 -5.93
N LEU A 29 0.50 -0.46 -5.14
CA LEU A 29 -0.52 0.48 -4.68
C LEU A 29 0.07 1.54 -3.74
N ILE A 30 0.90 1.17 -2.77
CA ILE A 30 1.57 2.11 -1.86
C ILE A 30 2.42 3.10 -2.65
N ILE A 31 3.23 2.61 -3.60
CA ILE A 31 4.05 3.49 -4.46
C ILE A 31 3.16 4.44 -5.28
N SER A 32 2.05 3.93 -5.81
CA SER A 32 1.08 4.71 -6.58
C SER A 32 0.41 5.82 -5.73
N LEU A 33 0.04 5.50 -4.49
CA LEU A 33 -0.55 6.45 -3.52
C LEU A 33 0.45 7.54 -3.15
N ILE A 34 1.72 7.18 -2.91
CA ILE A 34 2.79 8.15 -2.61
C ILE A 34 3.00 9.10 -3.79
N ARG A 35 3.01 8.58 -5.03
CA ARG A 35 3.20 9.39 -6.24
C ARG A 35 2.04 10.33 -6.54
N THR A 36 0.82 9.90 -6.24
CA THR A 36 -0.40 10.66 -6.60
C THR A 36 -0.91 11.54 -5.47
N HIS A 37 -0.38 11.37 -4.25
CA HIS A 37 -0.82 12.06 -3.03
C HIS A 37 -2.34 11.98 -2.82
N GLY A 38 -2.98 10.88 -3.23
CA GLY A 38 -4.43 10.76 -3.16
C GLY A 38 -4.92 9.32 -3.31
N VAL A 39 -6.11 9.07 -2.79
CA VAL A 39 -6.74 7.73 -2.76
C VAL A 39 -7.64 7.45 -3.97
N ILE A 40 -7.64 8.32 -4.98
CA ILE A 40 -8.54 8.24 -6.14
C ILE A 40 -8.09 7.10 -7.06
N TYR A 41 -8.95 6.11 -7.29
CA TYR A 41 -8.61 4.92 -8.08
C TYR A 41 -8.16 5.23 -9.51
N SER A 42 -8.78 6.20 -10.19
CA SER A 42 -8.40 6.57 -11.55
C SER A 42 -7.01 7.19 -11.62
N LEU A 43 -6.65 8.03 -10.64
CA LEU A 43 -5.30 8.61 -10.56
C LEU A 43 -4.25 7.52 -10.26
N ASN A 44 -4.56 6.65 -9.30
CA ASN A 44 -3.66 5.56 -8.94
C ASN A 44 -3.50 4.55 -10.09
N ALA A 45 -4.56 4.28 -10.87
CA ALA A 45 -4.48 3.39 -12.03
C ALA A 45 -3.47 3.84 -13.10
N VAL A 46 -3.26 5.15 -13.24
CA VAL A 46 -2.26 5.75 -14.15
C VAL A 46 -0.84 5.53 -13.64
N SER A 47 -0.60 5.63 -12.32
CA SER A 47 0.74 5.54 -11.73
C SER A 47 1.12 4.14 -11.21
N LEU A 48 0.22 3.16 -11.27
CA LEU A 48 0.38 1.84 -10.66
C LEU A 48 1.50 1.00 -11.31
N ASN A 49 1.61 1.00 -12.64
CA ASN A 49 2.62 0.33 -13.47
C ASN A 49 2.29 0.54 -14.96
N ASP A 50 3.17 0.08 -15.85
CA ASP A 50 3.08 0.30 -17.32
C ASP A 50 1.99 -0.51 -18.05
N ARG A 51 1.08 -1.19 -17.33
CA ARG A 51 -0.05 -1.90 -17.96
C ARG A 51 -1.12 -0.92 -18.42
N ILE A 52 -2.00 -1.42 -19.28
CA ILE A 52 -3.21 -0.71 -19.73
C ILE A 52 -3.97 -0.15 -18.51
N ILE A 53 -4.21 1.17 -18.49
CA ILE A 53 -4.82 1.91 -17.38
C ILE A 53 -6.15 1.27 -16.95
N TYR A 54 -6.99 0.89 -17.91
CA TYR A 54 -8.26 0.20 -17.64
C TYR A 54 -8.08 -1.10 -16.82
N ASN A 55 -7.04 -1.89 -17.13
CA ASN A 55 -6.75 -3.11 -16.38
C ASN A 55 -6.25 -2.80 -14.96
N ASN A 56 -5.43 -1.75 -14.79
CA ASN A 56 -4.99 -1.31 -13.46
C ASN A 56 -6.17 -0.82 -12.62
N PHE A 57 -7.07 -0.04 -13.20
CA PHE A 57 -8.29 0.41 -12.54
C PHE A 57 -9.12 -0.78 -12.03
N ARG A 58 -9.36 -1.79 -12.88
CA ARG A 58 -10.07 -3.00 -12.45
C ARG A 58 -9.34 -3.81 -11.39
N ARG A 59 -8.00 -3.82 -11.39
CA ARG A 59 -7.21 -4.49 -10.34
C ARG A 59 -7.40 -3.81 -8.99
N ILE A 60 -7.38 -2.47 -8.95
CA ILE A 60 -7.64 -1.69 -7.74
C ILE A 60 -9.05 -1.98 -7.21
N GLN A 61 -10.07 -1.89 -8.08
CA GLN A 61 -11.45 -2.17 -7.69
C GLN A 61 -11.61 -3.58 -7.12
N ARG A 62 -11.08 -4.61 -7.80
CA ARG A 62 -11.16 -6.00 -7.34
C ARG A 62 -10.43 -6.21 -6.01
N PHE A 63 -9.25 -5.60 -5.84
CA PHE A 63 -8.54 -5.72 -4.58
C PHE A 63 -9.41 -5.25 -3.41
N PHE A 64 -10.00 -4.06 -3.49
CA PHE A 64 -10.85 -3.55 -2.40
C PHE A 64 -12.24 -4.20 -2.32
N SER A 65 -12.74 -4.80 -3.41
CA SER A 65 -14.03 -5.51 -3.40
C SER A 65 -13.92 -6.92 -2.82
N ASP A 66 -12.85 -7.62 -3.17
CA ASP A 66 -12.69 -9.06 -2.87
C ASP A 66 -11.80 -9.31 -1.65
N PHE A 67 -11.15 -8.27 -1.12
CA PHE A 67 -10.22 -8.39 0.00
C PHE A 67 -10.48 -7.33 1.06
N ILE A 68 -10.88 -7.81 2.25
CA ILE A 68 -11.02 -6.99 3.44
C ILE A 68 -9.64 -6.89 4.09
N ILE A 69 -9.17 -5.66 4.27
CA ILE A 69 -7.94 -5.37 4.99
C ILE A 69 -8.27 -5.32 6.47
N ASP A 70 -7.58 -6.13 7.25
CA ASP A 70 -7.64 -6.11 8.70
C ASP A 70 -6.80 -4.94 9.24
N PHE A 71 -7.46 -3.98 9.90
CA PHE A 71 -6.80 -2.78 10.42
C PHE A 71 -5.79 -3.09 11.51
N ASP A 72 -5.99 -4.15 12.29
CA ASP A 72 -5.03 -4.55 13.33
C ASP A 72 -3.71 -5.02 12.69
N GLN A 73 -3.78 -5.71 11.55
CA GLN A 73 -2.60 -6.11 10.78
C GLN A 73 -1.84 -4.89 10.23
N ILE A 74 -2.57 -3.88 9.76
CA ILE A 74 -1.96 -2.63 9.29
C ILE A 74 -1.32 -1.87 10.46
N ALA A 75 -1.98 -1.80 11.62
CA ALA A 75 -1.42 -1.18 12.81
C ALA A 75 -0.12 -1.86 13.27
N LEU A 76 -0.09 -3.19 13.31
CA LEU A 76 1.10 -3.97 13.63
C LEU A 76 2.24 -3.75 12.63
N LEU A 77 1.92 -3.71 11.33
CA LEU A 77 2.88 -3.36 10.29
C LEU A 77 3.47 -1.96 10.52
N LEU A 78 2.64 -0.95 10.80
CA LEU A 78 3.09 0.41 11.04
C LEU A 78 3.98 0.50 12.28
N MET A 79 3.62 -0.19 13.37
CA MET A 79 4.44 -0.26 14.59
C MET A 79 5.78 -0.96 14.36
N ALA A 80 5.85 -1.92 13.44
CA ALA A 80 7.10 -2.58 13.08
C ALA A 80 8.01 -1.70 12.21
N ILE A 81 7.42 -0.92 11.29
CA ILE A 81 8.18 -0.02 10.40
C ILE A 81 8.72 1.19 11.17
N ASN A 82 7.88 1.80 12.00
CA ASN A 82 8.22 2.99 12.76
C ASN A 82 7.66 2.87 14.18
N PRO A 83 8.42 2.26 15.10
CA PRO A 83 8.03 2.15 16.49
C PRO A 83 7.73 3.54 17.05
N VAL A 84 6.51 3.73 17.55
CA VAL A 84 6.13 4.96 18.23
C VAL A 84 6.72 4.92 19.63
N GLU A 85 7.61 5.85 19.94
CA GLU A 85 8.16 6.01 21.29
C GLU A 85 7.16 6.71 22.21
N GLU A 86 7.21 6.38 23.49
CA GLU A 86 6.37 6.99 24.51
C GLU A 86 6.65 8.49 24.69
N PRO A 87 5.65 9.31 25.08
CA PRO A 87 4.29 8.92 25.48
C PRO A 87 3.30 8.79 24.32
N TYR A 88 2.42 7.78 24.39
CA TYR A 88 1.36 7.59 23.38
C TYR A 88 0.24 8.63 23.53
N ILE A 89 -0.23 9.17 22.40
CA ILE A 89 -1.38 10.07 22.33
C ILE A 89 -2.54 9.32 21.67
N LEU A 90 -3.65 9.16 22.39
CA LEU A 90 -4.89 8.64 21.82
C LEU A 90 -5.61 9.79 21.09
N SER A 91 -5.72 9.66 19.77
CA SER A 91 -6.59 10.52 18.96
C SER A 91 -7.91 9.79 18.71
N LEU A 92 -9.03 10.46 18.95
CA LEU A 92 -10.36 10.00 18.60
C LEU A 92 -10.92 10.96 17.55
N ASP A 93 -11.51 10.41 16.49
CA ASP A 93 -12.23 11.15 15.42
C ASP A 93 -13.70 10.69 15.41
#